data_AF-U1R2X7-F1
#
_entry.id   AF-U1R2X7-F1
#
_cell.length_a   1.000
_cell.length_b   1.000
_cell.length_c   1.000
_cell.angle_alpha   90.00
_cell.angle_beta   90.00
_cell.angle_gamma   90.00
#
_symmetry.space_group_name_H-M   'P 1'
#
loop_
_entity.id
_entity.type
_entity.pdbx_description
1 polymer ?
#
loop_
_entity_poly.entity_id
_entity_poly.type
_entity_poly.pdbx_seq_one_letter_code
_entity_poly.pdbx_strand_id
1 'polypeptide(L)'
;DTSDTTDTTDSGAGRDTPTGTAARPADVVVSDMAPNVTGEYHLDHARVIHLARQAYETALTVLAPGGDFVVKVFDGRDLADFRTELEDSFEYVRSLDPAASREESSERYLIGKYRVDAPVTEGDRREVTVTDLGREGDGIAVVDGYTLFVPGTEPGETVSVAVTDVKARFGFAERVD
;
A
#
# COMPACT_ATOMS: atom_id res chain seq x y z
N ASP A 1 19.49 54.42 28.47
CA ASP A 1 19.26 53.02 28.08
C ASP A 1 19.65 52.85 26.64
N THR A 2 20.54 51.98 26.19
CA THR A 2 21.26 50.82 26.75
C THR A 2 22.34 50.54 25.68
N SER A 3 23.63 50.37 26.04
CA SER A 3 24.41 49.12 25.88
C SER A 3 24.01 48.28 24.65
N ASP A 4 24.90 47.75 23.81
CA ASP A 4 26.17 47.10 24.17
C ASP A 4 26.95 46.70 22.89
N THR A 5 28.28 46.77 23.00
CA THR A 5 29.28 45.76 22.64
C THR A 5 29.34 45.10 21.24
N THR A 6 30.54 45.26 20.67
CA THR A 6 31.23 44.52 19.60
C THR A 6 31.36 43.01 19.85
N ASP A 7 31.31 42.15 18.83
CA ASP A 7 32.49 41.37 18.40
C ASP A 7 32.30 40.46 17.16
N THR A 8 33.39 40.35 16.40
CA THR A 8 33.94 39.21 15.65
C THR A 8 33.18 38.54 14.48
N THR A 9 33.84 38.58 13.33
CA THR A 9 33.68 37.73 12.14
C THR A 9 34.27 36.33 12.33
N ASP A 10 33.56 35.28 11.92
CA ASP A 10 34.21 34.08 11.38
C ASP A 10 33.47 33.57 10.13
N SER A 11 34.29 33.36 9.12
CA SER A 11 34.06 32.81 7.79
C SER A 11 33.70 31.34 7.81
N GLY A 12 32.65 30.95 7.08
CA GLY A 12 32.42 29.53 6.75
C GLY A 12 30.96 29.12 6.65
N ALA A 13 30.12 29.86 5.91
CA ALA A 13 28.81 29.33 5.52
C ALA A 13 28.99 28.31 4.38
N GLY A 14 29.39 27.09 4.74
CA GLY A 14 29.11 25.94 3.91
C GLY A 14 27.60 25.91 3.67
N ARG A 15 27.19 25.91 2.39
CA ARG A 15 25.79 25.65 2.03
C ARG A 15 25.49 24.23 2.45
N ASP A 16 24.89 24.08 3.63
CA ASP A 16 24.09 22.91 3.97
C ASP A 16 22.91 22.91 3.00
N THR A 17 23.13 22.31 1.84
CA THR A 17 22.05 21.86 0.97
C THR A 17 21.35 20.78 1.77
N PRO A 18 20.06 20.92 2.12
CA PRO A 18 19.35 19.81 2.72
C PRO A 18 19.31 18.72 1.65
N THR A 19 20.14 17.69 1.82
CA THR A 19 20.06 16.45 1.06
C THR A 19 18.62 15.97 1.20
N GLY A 20 17.86 16.04 0.09
CA GLY A 20 16.45 15.67 0.07
C GLY A 20 16.30 14.26 0.60
N THR A 21 15.72 14.13 1.79
CA THR A 21 15.25 12.86 2.31
C THR A 21 14.21 12.35 1.32
N ALA A 22 14.50 11.25 0.62
CA ALA A 22 13.49 10.57 -0.20
C ALA A 22 12.24 10.40 0.66
N ALA A 23 11.10 10.89 0.16
CA ALA A 23 9.85 10.83 0.92
C ALA A 23 9.55 9.37 1.24
N ARG A 24 9.43 9.06 2.54
CA ARG A 24 9.05 7.71 2.99
C ARG A 24 7.67 7.36 2.41
N PRO A 25 7.46 6.11 1.95
CA PRO A 25 6.14 5.67 1.53
C PRO A 25 5.10 5.89 2.64
N ALA A 26 3.85 6.13 2.23
CA ALA A 26 2.75 6.37 3.13
C ALA A 26 2.19 5.05 3.70
N ASP A 27 1.82 5.05 4.98
CA ASP A 27 1.15 3.91 5.60
C ASP A 27 -0.36 3.88 5.26
N VAL A 28 -0.95 5.06 5.05
CA VAL A 28 -2.38 5.21 4.75
C VAL A 28 -2.58 6.34 3.73
N VAL A 29 -3.46 6.10 2.75
CA VAL A 29 -3.97 7.12 1.83
C VAL A 29 -5.48 7.23 2.01
N VAL A 30 -5.98 8.46 2.16
CA VAL A 30 -7.40 8.76 2.29
C VAL A 30 -7.80 9.74 1.20
N SER A 31 -8.86 9.43 0.47
CA SER A 31 -9.46 10.31 -0.53
C SER A 31 -10.91 10.61 -0.18
N ASP A 32 -11.17 11.89 0.07
CA ASP A 32 -12.51 12.44 0.31
C ASP A 32 -13.02 13.27 -0.88
N MET A 33 -12.45 13.03 -2.07
CA MET A 33 -12.81 13.78 -3.27
C MET A 33 -14.28 13.56 -3.64
N ALA A 34 -14.99 14.66 -3.92
CA ALA A 34 -16.35 14.63 -4.46
C ALA A 34 -16.46 15.66 -5.60
N PRO A 35 -17.03 15.29 -6.75
CA PRO A 35 -17.30 16.24 -7.83
C PRO A 35 -18.53 17.10 -7.50
N ASN A 36 -18.70 18.20 -8.23
CA ASN A 36 -19.95 18.95 -8.18
C ASN A 36 -21.12 18.08 -8.66
N VAL A 37 -22.18 18.03 -7.85
CA VAL A 37 -23.42 17.30 -8.13
C VAL A 37 -24.24 18.08 -9.15
N THR A 38 -24.60 17.43 -10.26
CA THR A 38 -25.41 18.01 -11.32
C THR A 38 -26.89 17.67 -11.20
N GLY A 39 -27.22 16.67 -10.38
CA GLY A 39 -28.58 16.14 -10.20
C GLY A 39 -28.89 14.98 -11.13
N GLU A 40 -28.02 14.70 -12.11
CA GLU A 40 -28.10 13.50 -12.94
C GLU A 40 -27.35 12.35 -12.26
N TYR A 41 -28.09 11.50 -11.56
CA TYR A 41 -27.54 10.44 -10.71
C TYR A 41 -26.48 9.57 -11.41
N HIS A 42 -26.74 9.15 -12.66
CA HIS A 42 -25.79 8.32 -13.40
C HIS A 42 -24.49 9.06 -13.73
N LEU A 43 -24.59 10.32 -14.14
CA LEU A 43 -23.43 11.14 -14.48
C LEU A 43 -22.61 11.48 -13.24
N ASP A 44 -23.28 11.81 -12.14
CA ASP A 44 -22.64 12.11 -10.86
C ASP A 44 -21.94 10.87 -10.29
N HIS A 45 -22.57 9.70 -10.38
CA HIS A 45 -21.94 8.42 -10.00
C HIS A 45 -20.67 8.12 -10.82
N ALA A 46 -20.75 8.25 -12.16
CA ALA A 46 -19.61 8.00 -13.03
C ALA A 46 -18.42 8.92 -12.70
N ARG A 47 -18.68 10.19 -12.34
CA ARG A 47 -17.64 11.14 -11.94
C ARG A 47 -16.99 10.79 -10.61
N VAL A 48 -17.77 10.31 -9.65
CA VAL A 48 -17.24 9.88 -8.34
C VAL A 48 -16.35 8.66 -8.50
N ILE A 49 -16.81 7.64 -9.23
CA ILE A 49 -15.99 6.46 -9.49
C ILE A 49 -14.72 6.82 -10.27
N HIS A 50 -14.80 7.74 -11.23
CA HIS A 50 -13.61 8.24 -11.93
C HIS A 50 -12.58 8.86 -10.97
N LEU A 51 -13.01 9.76 -10.08
CA LEU A 51 -12.13 10.35 -9.08
C LEU A 51 -11.58 9.31 -8.09
N ALA A 52 -12.40 8.32 -7.72
CA ALA A 52 -11.99 7.23 -6.85
C ALA A 52 -10.89 6.36 -7.49
N ARG A 53 -11.00 6.07 -8.79
CA ARG A 53 -9.96 5.38 -9.57
C ARG A 53 -8.66 6.17 -9.63
N GLN A 54 -8.72 7.48 -9.89
CA GLN A 54 -7.52 8.32 -9.88
C GLN A 54 -6.84 8.36 -8.50
N ALA A 55 -7.65 8.39 -7.43
CA ALA A 55 -7.13 8.29 -6.07
C ALA A 55 -6.46 6.94 -5.80
N TYR A 56 -7.07 5.85 -6.28
CA TYR A 56 -6.54 4.50 -6.16
C TYR A 56 -5.21 4.34 -6.91
N GLU A 57 -5.13 4.77 -8.17
CA GLU A 57 -3.89 4.78 -8.96
C GLU A 57 -2.78 5.55 -8.24
N THR A 58 -3.11 6.73 -7.71
CA THR A 58 -2.17 7.53 -6.92
C THR A 58 -1.74 6.77 -5.66
N ALA A 59 -2.68 6.14 -4.96
CA ALA A 59 -2.41 5.37 -3.75
C ALA A 59 -1.41 4.23 -4.01
N LEU A 60 -1.54 3.51 -5.13
CA LEU A 60 -0.59 2.45 -5.51
C LEU A 60 0.84 2.97 -5.69
N THR A 61 1.02 4.23 -6.09
CA THR A 61 2.37 4.81 -6.26
C THR A 61 3.01 5.29 -4.96
N VAL A 62 2.21 5.64 -3.94
CA VAL A 62 2.71 6.26 -2.71
C VAL A 62 2.60 5.39 -1.47
N LEU A 63 1.76 4.35 -1.47
CA LEU A 63 1.57 3.45 -0.35
C LEU A 63 2.76 2.51 -0.17
N ALA A 64 3.17 2.28 1.07
CA ALA A 64 4.04 1.17 1.42
C ALA A 64 3.32 -0.18 1.18
N PRO A 65 4.06 -1.27 0.94
CA PRO A 65 3.52 -2.62 1.06
C PRO A 65 2.87 -2.84 2.44
N GLY A 66 1.65 -3.38 2.43
CA GLY A 66 0.81 -3.53 3.61
C GLY A 66 0.22 -2.22 4.15
N GLY A 67 0.25 -1.12 3.40
CA GLY A 67 -0.47 0.12 3.70
C GLY A 67 -1.96 0.02 3.38
N ASP A 68 -2.75 1.00 3.85
CA ASP A 68 -4.20 1.02 3.69
C ASP A 68 -4.67 2.17 2.76
N PHE A 69 -5.74 1.93 2.02
CA PHE A 69 -6.41 2.94 1.19
C PHE A 69 -7.86 3.11 1.63
N VAL A 70 -8.32 4.35 1.77
CA VAL A 70 -9.70 4.68 2.08
C VAL A 70 -10.20 5.68 1.05
N VAL A 71 -11.36 5.41 0.45
CA VAL A 71 -11.94 6.30 -0.55
C VAL A 71 -13.45 6.44 -0.36
N LYS A 72 -13.91 7.69 -0.39
CA LYS A 72 -15.33 7.99 -0.44
C LYS A 72 -15.90 7.63 -1.81
N VAL A 73 -17.05 6.96 -1.79
CA VAL A 73 -17.83 6.57 -2.96
C VAL A 73 -19.31 6.77 -2.67
N PHE A 74 -20.15 6.63 -3.69
CA PHE A 74 -21.60 6.53 -3.50
C PHE A 74 -22.08 5.20 -4.05
N ASP A 75 -23.25 4.76 -3.58
CA ASP A 75 -23.95 3.66 -4.21
C ASP A 75 -24.19 3.90 -5.69
N GLY A 76 -23.97 2.86 -6.49
CA GLY A 76 -24.39 2.81 -7.87
C GLY A 76 -23.75 1.67 -8.65
N ARG A 77 -24.05 1.66 -9.94
CA ARG A 77 -23.83 0.53 -10.86
C ARG A 77 -22.37 0.07 -10.97
N ASP A 78 -21.41 0.99 -10.93
CA ASP A 78 -20.00 0.70 -11.19
C ASP A 78 -19.18 0.53 -9.89
N LEU A 79 -19.83 0.60 -8.72
CA LEU A 79 -19.18 0.42 -7.43
C LEU A 79 -18.64 -0.99 -7.24
N ALA A 80 -19.37 -2.01 -7.72
CA ALA A 80 -18.95 -3.41 -7.62
C ALA A 80 -17.68 -3.67 -8.43
N ASP A 81 -17.62 -3.16 -9.66
CA ASP A 81 -16.44 -3.28 -10.53
C ASP A 81 -15.23 -2.59 -9.89
N PHE A 82 -15.42 -1.38 -9.37
CA PHE A 82 -14.35 -0.66 -8.68
C PHE A 82 -13.90 -1.39 -7.40
N ARG A 83 -14.81 -2.04 -6.66
CA ARG A 83 -14.43 -2.87 -5.51
C ARG A 83 -13.53 -4.03 -5.93
N THR A 84 -13.83 -4.71 -7.04
CA THR A 84 -13.00 -5.79 -7.58
C THR A 84 -11.62 -5.29 -7.99
N GLU A 85 -11.52 -4.09 -8.59
CA GLU A 85 -10.21 -3.48 -8.90
C GLU A 85 -9.33 -3.27 -7.65
N LEU A 86 -9.93 -2.97 -6.49
CA LEU A 86 -9.19 -2.88 -5.22
C LEU A 86 -8.78 -4.27 -4.71
N GLU A 87 -9.59 -5.31 -4.91
CA GLU A 87 -9.29 -6.68 -4.48
C GLU A 87 -8.04 -7.24 -5.19
N ASP A 88 -7.67 -6.71 -6.36
CA ASP A 88 -6.44 -7.07 -7.08
C ASP A 88 -5.15 -6.61 -6.38
N SER A 89 -5.21 -5.56 -5.56
CA SER A 89 -4.02 -4.95 -4.93
C SER A 89 -4.07 -4.89 -3.41
N PHE A 90 -5.14 -5.35 -2.77
CA PHE A 90 -5.30 -5.33 -1.32
C PHE A 90 -5.75 -6.69 -0.80
N GLU A 91 -5.20 -7.12 0.34
CA GLU A 91 -5.56 -8.41 0.94
C GLU A 91 -7.03 -8.46 1.37
N TYR A 92 -7.62 -7.31 1.76
CA TYR A 92 -9.04 -7.22 2.08
C TYR A 92 -9.66 -5.92 1.59
N VAL A 93 -10.90 -5.98 1.08
CA VAL A 93 -11.68 -4.80 0.74
C VAL A 93 -13.00 -4.78 1.52
N ARG A 94 -13.21 -3.71 2.31
CA ARG A 94 -14.38 -3.52 3.18
C ARG A 94 -15.16 -2.27 2.79
N SER A 95 -16.45 -2.29 3.04
CA SER A 95 -17.32 -1.11 2.94
C SER A 95 -17.67 -0.60 4.34
N LEU A 96 -17.74 0.72 4.50
CA LEU A 96 -18.21 1.38 5.71
C LEU A 96 -19.31 2.38 5.34
N ASP A 97 -20.49 2.19 5.93
CA ASP A 97 -21.59 3.14 5.88
C ASP A 97 -21.50 4.07 7.11
N PRO A 98 -21.29 5.39 6.93
CA PRO A 98 -21.28 6.32 8.04
C PRO A 98 -22.70 6.47 8.61
N ALA A 99 -22.85 6.37 9.94
CA ALA A 99 -24.14 6.44 10.63
C ALA A 99 -24.95 7.74 10.40
N ALA A 100 -24.35 8.75 9.75
CA ALA A 100 -24.93 10.07 9.49
C ALA A 100 -25.17 10.35 7.98
N SER A 101 -25.08 9.34 7.10
CA SER A 101 -25.35 9.51 5.67
C SER A 101 -26.80 9.97 5.45
N ARG A 102 -26.98 11.05 4.68
CA ARG A 102 -28.31 11.60 4.34
C ARG A 102 -29.01 10.67 3.35
N GLU A 103 -30.34 10.52 3.47
CA GLU A 103 -31.14 9.59 2.66
C GLU A 103 -31.07 9.85 1.14
N GLU A 104 -30.71 11.07 0.70
CA GLU A 104 -30.59 11.42 -0.73
C GLU A 104 -29.20 11.15 -1.33
N SER A 105 -28.19 10.81 -0.50
CA SER A 105 -26.85 10.48 -0.96
C SER A 105 -26.27 9.41 -0.05
N SER A 106 -26.40 8.15 -0.48
CA SER A 106 -25.80 6.99 0.20
C SER A 106 -24.27 7.01 0.05
N GLU A 107 -23.65 7.96 0.74
CA GLU A 107 -22.20 8.05 0.92
C GLU A 107 -21.72 6.77 1.60
N ARG A 108 -20.67 6.17 1.05
CA ARG A 108 -19.97 5.03 1.62
C ARG A 108 -18.48 5.23 1.49
N TYR A 109 -17.72 4.46 2.27
CA TYR A 109 -16.28 4.37 2.13
C TYR A 109 -15.90 2.95 1.73
N LEU A 110 -15.07 2.82 0.70
CA LEU A 110 -14.32 1.60 0.44
C LEU A 110 -12.97 1.68 1.13
N ILE A 111 -12.58 0.59 1.78
CA ILE A 111 -11.34 0.47 2.54
C ILE A 111 -10.57 -0.74 1.99
N GLY A 112 -9.50 -0.49 1.26
CA GLY A 112 -8.49 -1.48 0.88
C GLY A 112 -7.46 -1.63 2.01
N LYS A 113 -7.34 -2.83 2.56
CA LYS A 113 -6.45 -3.15 3.67
C LYS A 113 -5.26 -3.94 3.16
N TYR A 114 -4.07 -3.54 3.60
CA TYR A 114 -2.81 -4.22 3.33
C TYR A 114 -2.49 -4.36 1.84
N ARG A 115 -1.98 -3.29 1.22
CA ARG A 115 -1.53 -3.29 -0.17
C ARG A 115 -0.57 -4.45 -0.43
N VAL A 116 -0.90 -5.31 -1.39
CA VAL A 116 -0.03 -6.38 -1.86
C VAL A 116 0.81 -5.85 -3.02
N ASP A 117 2.13 -5.90 -2.87
CA ASP A 117 3.11 -5.51 -3.89
C ASP A 117 4.23 -6.56 -3.95
N ALA A 118 3.81 -7.83 -4.06
CA ALA A 118 4.71 -8.97 -4.00
C ALA A 118 5.40 -9.16 -5.37
N PRO A 119 6.71 -9.47 -5.41
CA PRO A 119 7.43 -9.79 -6.64
C PRO A 119 7.15 -11.21 -7.16
N VAL A 120 6.22 -11.92 -6.53
CA VAL A 120 5.85 -13.31 -6.82
C VAL A 120 4.33 -13.48 -6.84
N THR A 121 3.88 -14.53 -7.50
CA THR A 121 2.45 -14.93 -7.55
C THR A 121 2.32 -16.37 -7.06
N GLU A 122 1.17 -16.73 -6.52
CA GLU A 122 0.86 -18.14 -6.21
C GLU A 122 1.09 -19.04 -7.44
N GLY A 123 1.74 -20.17 -7.21
CA GLY A 123 2.17 -21.11 -8.25
C GLY A 123 3.49 -20.77 -8.93
N ASP A 124 4.09 -19.59 -8.69
CA ASP A 124 5.41 -19.25 -9.23
C ASP A 124 6.47 -20.22 -8.69
N ARG A 125 7.38 -20.66 -9.57
CA ARG A 125 8.47 -21.59 -9.23
C ARG A 125 9.80 -20.89 -9.34
N ARG A 126 10.57 -20.88 -8.25
CA ARG A 126 11.84 -20.15 -8.17
C ARG A 126 12.88 -20.97 -7.43
N GLU A 127 14.13 -20.78 -7.82
CA GLU A 127 15.27 -21.19 -7.01
C GLU A 127 15.54 -20.07 -6.00
N VAL A 128 15.60 -20.42 -4.71
CA VAL A 128 15.84 -19.47 -3.63
C VAL A 128 16.90 -19.99 -2.69
N THR A 129 17.70 -19.07 -2.13
CA THR A 129 18.65 -19.38 -1.06
C THR A 129 18.04 -19.02 0.28
N VAL A 130 18.05 -19.98 1.20
CA VAL A 130 17.60 -19.79 2.58
C VAL A 130 18.70 -19.06 3.34
N THR A 131 18.34 -17.93 3.95
CA THR A 131 19.27 -17.00 4.60
C THR A 131 19.21 -17.05 6.11
N ASP A 132 18.06 -17.41 6.67
CA ASP A 132 17.83 -17.46 8.12
C ASP A 132 16.70 -18.45 8.46
N LEU A 133 16.36 -18.59 9.74
CA LEU A 133 15.22 -19.35 10.24
C LEU A 133 14.19 -18.44 10.91
N GLY A 134 12.92 -18.71 10.61
CA GLY A 134 11.77 -18.12 11.28
C GLY A 134 11.57 -18.68 12.68
N ARG A 135 10.67 -18.05 13.43
CA ARG A 135 10.38 -18.44 14.83
C ARG A 135 9.80 -19.85 14.96
N GLU A 136 9.12 -20.33 13.91
CA GLU A 136 8.48 -21.65 13.87
C GLU A 136 9.40 -22.72 13.26
N GLY A 137 10.63 -22.36 12.87
CA GLY A 137 11.61 -23.26 12.27
C GLY A 137 11.59 -23.28 10.74
N ASP A 138 10.76 -22.47 10.09
CA ASP A 138 10.74 -22.35 8.63
C ASP A 138 11.97 -21.62 8.11
N GLY A 139 12.52 -22.05 6.98
CA GLY A 139 13.58 -21.31 6.29
C GLY A 139 13.07 -19.97 5.76
N ILE A 140 13.89 -18.93 5.86
CA ILE A 140 13.61 -17.60 5.35
C ILE A 140 14.44 -17.36 4.08
N ALA A 141 13.75 -17.21 2.96
CA ALA A 141 14.32 -16.71 1.71
C ALA A 141 13.82 -15.28 1.44
N VAL A 142 14.64 -14.47 0.74
CA VAL A 142 14.27 -13.11 0.36
C VAL A 142 14.36 -12.99 -1.15
N VAL A 143 13.25 -12.59 -1.79
CA VAL A 143 13.15 -12.33 -3.23
C VAL A 143 12.82 -10.87 -3.41
N ASP A 144 13.73 -10.07 -3.98
CA ASP A 144 13.55 -8.63 -4.21
C ASP A 144 13.03 -7.85 -2.97
N GLY A 145 13.53 -8.22 -1.78
CA GLY A 145 13.13 -7.61 -0.50
C GLY A 145 11.83 -8.17 0.09
N TYR A 146 11.18 -9.12 -0.57
CA TYR A 146 9.99 -9.81 -0.11
C TYR A 146 10.33 -11.16 0.53
N THR A 147 9.88 -11.38 1.76
CA THR A 147 10.18 -12.58 2.53
C THR A 147 9.31 -13.76 2.11
N LEU A 148 9.93 -14.90 1.84
CA LEU A 148 9.28 -16.20 1.67
C LEU A 148 9.66 -17.12 2.83
N PHE A 149 8.64 -17.70 3.47
CA PHE A 149 8.80 -18.77 4.45
C PHE A 149 8.74 -20.12 3.73
N VAL A 150 9.77 -20.94 3.94
CA VAL A 150 9.97 -22.22 3.27
C VAL A 150 10.17 -23.32 4.33
N PRO A 151 9.10 -24.00 4.76
CA PRO A 151 9.19 -25.02 5.80
C PRO A 151 10.16 -26.16 5.42
N GLY A 152 10.86 -26.71 6.41
CA GLY A 152 11.74 -27.87 6.22
C GLY A 152 13.05 -27.57 5.49
N THR A 153 13.55 -26.34 5.58
CA THR A 153 14.83 -25.93 4.98
C THR A 153 15.71 -25.19 5.99
N GLU A 154 17.03 -25.28 5.81
CA GLU A 154 18.04 -24.72 6.71
C GLU A 154 18.82 -23.56 6.06
N PRO A 155 19.36 -22.61 6.85
CA PRO A 155 20.19 -21.53 6.32
C PRO A 155 21.39 -22.05 5.53
N GLY A 156 21.61 -21.47 4.35
CA GLY A 156 22.64 -21.86 3.41
C GLY A 156 22.18 -22.85 2.33
N GLU A 157 21.00 -23.47 2.47
CA GLU A 157 20.42 -24.28 1.40
C GLU A 157 19.96 -23.43 0.22
N THR A 158 20.13 -23.96 -0.99
CA THR A 158 19.50 -23.44 -2.20
C THR A 158 18.54 -24.50 -2.72
N VAL A 159 17.26 -24.16 -2.79
CA VAL A 159 16.16 -25.09 -3.08
C VAL A 159 15.25 -24.55 -4.16
N SER A 160 14.61 -25.45 -4.92
CA SER A 160 13.54 -25.08 -5.84
C SER A 160 12.23 -25.07 -5.07
N VAL A 161 11.53 -23.93 -5.08
CA VAL A 161 10.28 -23.76 -4.35
C VAL A 161 9.14 -23.39 -5.28
N ALA A 162 7.92 -23.74 -4.90
CA ALA A 162 6.68 -23.21 -5.47
C ALA A 162 5.98 -22.34 -4.44
N VAL A 163 5.64 -21.10 -4.80
CA VAL A 163 4.90 -20.17 -3.95
C VAL A 163 3.47 -20.69 -3.76
N THR A 164 3.03 -20.83 -2.52
CA THR A 164 1.73 -21.41 -2.17
C THR A 164 0.72 -20.37 -1.70
N ASP A 165 1.19 -19.26 -1.12
CA ASP A 165 0.33 -18.18 -0.61
C ASP A 165 1.12 -16.86 -0.59
N VAL A 166 0.44 -15.76 -0.95
CA VAL A 166 1.03 -14.42 -1.05
C VAL A 166 0.26 -13.47 -0.13
N LYS A 167 0.94 -12.89 0.86
CA LYS A 167 0.39 -11.85 1.75
C LYS A 167 1.02 -10.50 1.43
N ALA A 168 0.49 -9.43 2.04
CA ALA A 168 0.93 -8.08 1.74
C ALA A 168 2.43 -7.81 1.99
N ARG A 169 3.08 -8.54 2.90
CA ARG A 169 4.48 -8.31 3.29
C ARG A 169 5.37 -9.56 3.25
N PHE A 170 4.80 -10.73 3.01
CA PHE A 170 5.51 -12.00 3.00
C PHE A 170 4.68 -13.07 2.32
N GLY A 171 5.30 -14.13 1.82
CA GLY A 171 4.61 -15.28 1.25
C GLY A 171 5.09 -16.59 1.87
N PHE A 172 4.41 -17.65 1.49
CA PHE A 172 4.78 -19.02 1.81
C PHE A 172 5.14 -19.76 0.52
N ALA A 173 6.11 -20.65 0.61
CA ALA A 173 6.50 -21.51 -0.49
C ALA A 173 6.90 -22.89 0.03
N GLU A 174 6.72 -23.91 -0.81
CA GLU A 174 7.09 -25.28 -0.49
C GLU A 174 8.18 -25.76 -1.43
N ARG A 175 9.12 -26.57 -0.91
CA ARG A 175 10.15 -27.23 -1.71
C ARG A 175 9.50 -28.20 -2.71
N VAL A 176 9.98 -28.21 -3.95
CA VAL A 176 9.44 -29.04 -5.04
C VAL A 176 10.47 -29.98 -5.69
N ASP A 177 11.69 -30.02 -5.15
CA ASP A 177 12.77 -30.95 -5.53
C ASP A 177 12.90 -32.16 -4.60
#